data_AF-Q0F166-F1
#
_entry.id   AF-Q0F166-F1
#
_cell.length_a   1.000
_cell.length_b   1.000
_cell.length_c   1.000
_cell.angle_alpha   90.00
_cell.angle_beta   90.00
_cell.angle_gamma   90.00
#
_symmetry.space_group_name_H-M   'P 1'
#
loop_
_entity.id
_entity.type
_entity.pdbx_description
1 polymer ?
#
loop_
_entity_poly.entity_id
_entity_poly.type
_entity_poly.pdbx_seq_one_letter_code
_entity_poly.pdbx_strand_id
1 'polypeptide(L)'
;MPGLMATREKYAAEQPLKGARIAGSLHMTIQTGVLIETLTALGAEVRWASCNIYSTQDHAAAAIAAEGIPVFAYKGESLDDYWEYTHRIMEWHDGGTPNMILDDGGDATLLVILGSKAETDLSVLNNPTSEEEVCLFNAIRKKLAVSPNWYSERKAAIRGVTEETTTGVHRLYQMQEKGDLPFPAINVNDSVTKSKFDNLYGCRESLLDGIKRATDVMIAGKICVVLGYGDVGKGCAQAFRGMGATTWVTEIDPICALQAAMEGYRVVNMDEACALGDIFVTTTGNYHVITHDHMAAMKDQSIVCNIGHFDNEIDVASLKDYEWDNVKPQSTRSSSRMASASRCWQKAAW
;
A
#
# COMPACT_ATOMS: atom_id res chain seq x y z
N MET A 1 -7.41 6.60 -19.31
CA MET A 1 -7.02 7.61 -18.30
C MET A 1 -6.86 8.99 -18.95
N PRO A 2 -7.96 9.75 -19.18
CA PRO A 2 -7.94 10.98 -19.98
C PRO A 2 -7.07 12.10 -19.39
N GLY A 3 -6.95 12.19 -18.06
CA GLY A 3 -6.09 13.19 -17.40
C GLY A 3 -4.60 13.02 -17.77
N LEU A 4 -4.10 11.78 -17.82
CA LEU A 4 -2.74 11.49 -18.25
C LEU A 4 -2.55 11.79 -19.74
N MET A 5 -3.50 11.38 -20.60
CA MET A 5 -3.40 11.64 -22.04
C MET A 5 -3.39 13.15 -22.35
N ALA A 6 -4.28 13.92 -21.73
CA ALA A 6 -4.31 15.37 -21.88
C ALA A 6 -3.03 16.04 -21.34
N THR A 7 -2.45 15.52 -20.26
CA THR A 7 -1.16 15.99 -19.74
C THR A 7 -0.02 15.75 -20.72
N ARG A 8 0.04 14.55 -21.35
CA ARG A 8 1.00 14.25 -22.41
C ARG A 8 0.86 15.26 -23.55
N GLU A 9 -0.35 15.45 -24.08
CA GLU A 9 -0.61 16.38 -25.19
C GLU A 9 -0.22 17.82 -24.84
N LYS A 10 -0.61 18.29 -23.66
CA LYS A 10 -0.38 19.67 -23.22
C LYS A 10 1.11 20.00 -23.06
N TYR A 11 1.89 19.08 -22.49
CA TYR A 11 3.28 19.34 -22.11
C TYR A 11 4.32 18.66 -23.02
N ALA A 12 3.89 17.97 -24.09
CA ALA A 12 4.78 17.29 -25.04
C ALA A 12 5.89 18.20 -25.59
N ALA A 13 5.57 19.44 -25.96
CA ALA A 13 6.58 20.37 -26.51
C ALA A 13 7.51 20.95 -25.45
N GLU A 14 7.05 21.11 -24.21
CA GLU A 14 7.81 21.72 -23.12
C GLU A 14 8.85 20.76 -22.53
N GLN A 15 8.58 19.45 -22.55
CA GLN A 15 9.42 18.42 -21.93
C GLN A 15 9.82 18.80 -20.49
N PRO A 16 8.84 19.09 -19.61
CA PRO A 16 9.10 19.70 -18.31
C PRO A 16 9.88 18.78 -17.35
N LEU A 17 9.88 17.47 -17.61
CA LEU A 17 10.62 16.49 -16.83
C LEU A 17 11.97 16.13 -17.44
N LYS A 18 12.43 16.84 -18.48
CA LYS A 18 13.76 16.60 -19.07
C LYS A 18 14.86 16.72 -18.01
N GLY A 19 15.60 15.63 -17.81
CA GLY A 19 16.66 15.53 -16.80
C GLY A 19 16.18 15.10 -15.42
N ALA A 20 14.88 14.89 -15.23
CA ALA A 20 14.36 14.20 -14.06
C ALA A 20 14.75 12.73 -14.11
N ARG A 21 15.21 12.23 -12.97
CA ARG A 21 15.61 10.85 -12.71
C ARG A 21 14.75 10.33 -11.58
N ILE A 22 13.62 9.72 -11.93
CA ILE A 22 12.55 9.36 -10.99
C ILE A 22 12.73 7.92 -10.53
N ALA A 23 12.90 7.73 -9.22
CA ALA A 23 12.74 6.44 -8.56
C ALA A 23 11.27 6.30 -8.14
N GLY A 24 10.54 5.39 -8.80
CA GLY A 24 9.13 5.12 -8.52
C GLY A 24 8.96 3.87 -7.64
N SER A 25 8.22 4.03 -6.55
CA SER A 25 7.79 2.94 -5.66
C SER A 25 6.27 3.00 -5.52
N LEU A 26 5.57 2.31 -6.43
CA LEU A 26 4.12 2.32 -6.55
C LEU A 26 3.66 1.03 -7.20
N HIS A 27 2.53 0.46 -6.76
CA HIS A 27 1.91 -0.74 -7.32
C HIS A 27 2.13 -0.89 -8.84
N MET A 28 2.82 -1.93 -9.30
CA MET A 28 3.14 -2.09 -10.73
C MET A 28 1.95 -2.65 -11.52
N THR A 29 1.00 -1.78 -11.88
CA THR A 29 -0.25 -2.12 -12.57
C THR A 29 -0.30 -1.56 -14.00
N ILE A 30 -1.34 -1.91 -14.78
CA ILE A 30 -1.60 -1.29 -16.08
C ILE A 30 -1.73 0.23 -15.97
N GLN A 31 -2.42 0.72 -14.94
CA GLN A 31 -2.63 2.15 -14.67
C GLN A 31 -1.30 2.85 -14.41
N THR A 32 -0.47 2.23 -13.60
CA THR A 32 0.91 2.68 -13.34
C THR A 32 1.76 2.67 -14.62
N GLY A 33 1.56 1.70 -15.51
CA GLY A 33 2.20 1.71 -16.82
C GLY A 33 1.88 2.98 -17.62
N VAL A 34 0.61 3.41 -17.64
CA VAL A 34 0.21 4.66 -18.31
C VAL A 34 0.83 5.89 -17.61
N LEU A 35 0.98 5.87 -16.28
CA LEU A 35 1.70 6.92 -15.55
C LEU A 35 3.18 6.96 -15.93
N ILE A 36 3.87 5.81 -15.90
CA ILE A 36 5.28 5.66 -16.28
C ILE A 36 5.54 6.23 -17.67
N GLU A 37 4.78 5.77 -18.67
CA GLU A 37 4.88 6.27 -20.03
C GLU A 37 4.55 7.77 -20.15
N THR A 38 3.69 8.30 -19.27
CA THR A 38 3.41 9.74 -19.24
C THR A 38 4.65 10.50 -18.75
N LEU A 39 5.30 10.02 -17.70
CA LEU A 39 6.52 10.64 -17.17
C LEU A 39 7.63 10.64 -18.22
N THR A 40 7.83 9.50 -18.91
CA THR A 40 8.85 9.40 -19.97
C THR A 40 8.51 10.25 -21.19
N ALA A 41 7.24 10.30 -21.61
CA ALA A 41 6.79 11.19 -22.69
C ALA A 41 7.02 12.68 -22.39
N LEU A 42 7.11 13.05 -21.11
CA LEU A 42 7.41 14.41 -20.65
C LEU A 42 8.90 14.67 -20.38
N GLY A 43 9.77 13.69 -20.68
CA GLY A 43 11.22 13.82 -20.67
C GLY A 43 11.94 13.19 -19.48
N ALA A 44 11.22 12.52 -18.56
CA ALA A 44 11.85 11.84 -17.44
C ALA A 44 12.56 10.56 -17.87
N GLU A 45 13.67 10.23 -17.22
CA GLU A 45 14.17 8.87 -17.12
C GLU A 45 13.62 8.28 -15.81
N VAL A 46 13.15 7.03 -15.83
CA VAL A 46 12.42 6.43 -14.72
C VAL A 46 12.89 5.01 -14.43
N ARG A 47 12.83 4.61 -13.16
CA ARG A 47 13.07 3.24 -12.69
C ARG A 47 11.99 2.89 -11.67
N TRP A 48 11.46 1.67 -11.73
CA TRP A 48 10.24 1.34 -11.00
C TRP A 48 10.32 0.04 -10.19
N ALA A 49 9.71 0.06 -9.02
CA ALA A 49 9.41 -1.09 -8.19
C ALA A 49 7.96 -0.98 -7.68
N SER A 50 7.37 -2.12 -7.30
CA SER A 50 6.07 -2.13 -6.64
C SER A 50 6.22 -1.67 -5.19
N CYS A 51 5.19 -1.06 -4.59
CA CYS A 51 5.12 -0.78 -3.15
C CYS A 51 4.39 -1.89 -2.37
N ASN A 52 4.09 -3.02 -3.02
CA ASN A 52 3.48 -4.18 -2.38
C ASN A 52 3.80 -5.47 -3.13
N ILE A 53 4.08 -6.53 -2.37
CA ILE A 53 4.52 -7.83 -2.88
C ILE A 53 3.47 -8.60 -3.71
N TYR A 54 2.19 -8.22 -3.63
CA TYR A 54 1.08 -8.91 -4.32
C TYR A 54 0.34 -8.05 -5.35
N SER A 55 0.63 -6.76 -5.44
CA SER A 55 -0.14 -5.84 -6.29
C SER A 55 0.28 -5.84 -7.75
N THR A 56 1.47 -6.34 -8.07
CA THR A 56 2.00 -6.32 -9.43
C THR A 56 1.08 -7.08 -10.39
N GLN A 57 0.87 -6.49 -11.57
CA GLN A 57 0.30 -7.16 -12.73
C GLN A 57 1.45 -7.49 -13.68
N ASP A 58 1.88 -8.76 -13.71
CA ASP A 58 3.11 -9.15 -14.41
C ASP A 58 3.11 -8.79 -15.90
N HIS A 59 1.94 -8.82 -16.55
CA HIS A 59 1.81 -8.41 -17.95
C HIS A 59 1.99 -6.88 -18.14
N ALA A 60 1.63 -6.06 -17.15
CA ALA A 60 1.92 -4.63 -17.15
C ALA A 60 3.42 -4.38 -16.93
N ALA A 61 4.03 -5.05 -15.96
CA ALA A 61 5.46 -4.99 -15.70
C ALA A 61 6.28 -5.40 -16.94
N ALA A 62 5.88 -6.49 -17.60
CA ALA A 62 6.52 -6.97 -18.82
C ALA A 62 6.38 -5.98 -19.99
N ALA A 63 5.21 -5.35 -20.17
CA ALA A 63 5.00 -4.36 -21.21
C ALA A 63 5.93 -3.15 -21.04
N ILE A 64 6.03 -2.60 -19.83
CA ILE A 64 6.92 -1.47 -19.52
C ILE A 64 8.40 -1.86 -19.67
N ALA A 65 8.78 -3.05 -19.19
CA ALA A 65 10.14 -3.55 -19.35
C ALA A 65 10.53 -3.74 -20.83
N ALA A 66 9.59 -4.15 -21.69
CA ALA A 66 9.81 -4.30 -23.13
C ALA A 66 10.11 -2.98 -23.85
N GLU A 67 9.70 -1.84 -23.28
CA GLU A 67 10.07 -0.50 -23.77
C GLU A 67 11.49 -0.06 -23.35
N GLY A 68 12.21 -0.91 -22.61
CA GLY A 68 13.55 -0.61 -22.09
C GLY A 68 13.54 0.19 -20.78
N ILE A 69 12.37 0.37 -20.15
CA ILE A 69 12.24 1.04 -18.86
C ILE A 69 12.51 0.01 -17.74
N PRO A 70 13.47 0.27 -16.82
CA PRO A 70 13.78 -0.67 -15.73
C PRO A 70 12.62 -0.84 -14.74
N VAL A 71 12.10 -2.06 -14.64
CA VAL A 71 11.06 -2.47 -13.68
C VAL A 71 11.54 -3.66 -12.86
N PHE A 72 11.41 -3.56 -11.54
CA PHE A 72 11.78 -4.57 -10.55
C PHE A 72 10.55 -4.93 -9.73
N ALA A 73 9.68 -5.75 -10.30
CA ALA A 73 8.44 -6.14 -9.66
C ALA A 73 7.88 -7.41 -10.29
N TYR A 74 7.40 -8.34 -9.47
CA TYR A 74 6.55 -9.46 -9.92
C TYR A 74 5.52 -9.80 -8.84
N LYS A 75 4.42 -10.44 -9.24
CA LYS A 75 3.36 -10.78 -8.29
C LYS A 75 3.77 -11.96 -7.40
N GLY A 76 3.73 -11.74 -6.09
CA GLY A 76 4.10 -12.75 -5.09
C GLY A 76 5.59 -12.78 -4.79
N GLU A 77 6.27 -11.64 -4.94
CA GLU A 77 7.67 -11.51 -4.56
C GLU A 77 7.89 -11.68 -3.05
N SER A 78 9.09 -12.10 -2.67
CA SER A 78 9.48 -12.21 -1.26
C SER A 78 9.75 -10.82 -0.66
N LEU A 79 9.69 -10.70 0.67
CA LEU A 79 10.08 -9.46 1.35
C LEU A 79 11.56 -9.10 1.14
N ASP A 80 12.43 -10.09 0.94
CA ASP A 80 13.83 -9.86 0.58
C ASP A 80 13.97 -9.28 -0.83
N ASP A 81 13.24 -9.84 -1.81
CA ASP A 81 13.18 -9.31 -3.17
C ASP A 81 12.61 -7.90 -3.18
N TYR A 82 11.51 -7.66 -2.46
CA TYR A 82 10.87 -6.35 -2.33
C TYR A 82 11.87 -5.27 -1.95
N TRP A 83 12.60 -5.46 -0.84
CA TRP A 83 13.57 -4.46 -0.39
C TRP A 83 14.80 -4.37 -1.28
N GLU A 84 15.24 -5.48 -1.90
CA GLU A 84 16.28 -5.40 -2.94
C GLU A 84 15.79 -4.55 -4.12
N TYR A 85 14.56 -4.73 -4.59
CA TYR A 85 13.97 -3.98 -5.70
C TYR A 85 13.83 -2.48 -5.38
N THR A 86 13.50 -2.12 -4.14
CA THR A 86 13.53 -0.73 -3.67
C THR A 86 14.95 -0.13 -3.70
N HIS A 87 16.02 -0.93 -3.55
CA HIS A 87 17.37 -0.45 -3.83
C HIS A 87 17.63 -0.29 -5.34
N ARG A 88 17.14 -1.22 -6.17
CA ARG A 88 17.40 -1.23 -7.63
C ARG A 88 16.85 0.00 -8.34
N ILE A 89 15.76 0.60 -7.86
CA ILE A 89 15.23 1.87 -8.41
C ILE A 89 16.14 3.07 -8.12
N MET A 90 17.04 2.96 -7.15
CA MET A 90 18.02 3.99 -6.79
C MET A 90 19.37 3.83 -7.50
N GLU A 91 19.56 2.76 -8.28
CA GLU A 91 20.81 2.42 -8.97
C GLU A 91 20.76 2.73 -10.46
N TRP A 92 21.38 3.83 -10.88
CA TRP A 92 21.30 4.30 -12.27
C TRP A 92 22.42 3.71 -13.13
N HIS A 93 22.11 3.45 -14.39
CA HIS A 93 22.99 2.73 -15.34
C HIS A 93 24.38 3.37 -15.54
N ASP A 94 24.52 4.66 -15.27
CA ASP A 94 25.72 5.46 -15.42
C ASP A 94 26.45 5.68 -14.08
N GLY A 95 26.03 4.97 -13.02
CA GLY A 95 26.52 5.17 -11.66
C GLY A 95 25.94 6.42 -10.97
N GLY A 96 25.02 7.14 -11.62
CA GLY A 96 24.35 8.29 -11.04
C GLY A 96 23.31 7.92 -9.97
N THR A 97 22.58 8.94 -9.53
CA THR A 97 21.54 8.84 -8.50
C THR A 97 20.20 9.35 -9.02
N PRO A 98 19.07 8.94 -8.41
CA PRO A 98 17.80 9.60 -8.67
C PRO A 98 17.83 11.02 -8.11
N ASN A 99 17.06 11.91 -8.73
CA ASN A 99 16.86 13.27 -8.24
C ASN A 99 15.41 13.55 -7.82
N MET A 100 14.50 12.57 -7.97
CA MET A 100 13.11 12.64 -7.55
C MET A 100 12.66 11.27 -7.02
N ILE A 101 11.75 11.26 -6.05
CA ILE A 101 10.99 10.07 -5.66
C ILE A 101 9.51 10.28 -6.01
N LEU A 102 8.88 9.25 -6.58
CA LEU A 102 7.43 9.10 -6.63
C LEU A 102 7.06 7.90 -5.77
N ASP A 103 6.37 8.14 -4.66
CA ASP A 103 6.18 7.18 -3.57
C ASP A 103 4.69 6.94 -3.30
N ASP A 104 4.38 5.69 -2.96
CA ASP A 104 3.07 5.23 -2.46
C ASP A 104 3.36 4.37 -1.22
N GLY A 105 3.13 4.95 -0.03
CA GLY A 105 3.39 4.31 1.26
C GLY A 105 4.62 4.83 1.99
N GLY A 106 5.51 5.50 1.27
CA GLY A 106 6.70 6.13 1.82
C GLY A 106 7.90 5.19 1.99
N ASP A 107 7.91 4.02 1.34
CA ASP A 107 8.95 3.01 1.53
C ASP A 107 10.27 3.37 0.82
N ALA A 108 10.21 3.97 -0.37
CA ALA A 108 11.40 4.48 -1.04
C ALA A 108 12.03 5.62 -0.24
N THR A 109 11.19 6.50 0.30
CA THR A 109 11.63 7.58 1.20
C THR A 109 12.21 7.02 2.49
N LEU A 110 11.52 6.07 3.14
CA LEU A 110 11.99 5.41 4.36
C LEU A 110 13.36 4.77 4.16
N LEU A 111 13.55 4.04 3.05
CA LEU A 111 14.83 3.39 2.74
C LEU A 111 15.98 4.39 2.73
N VAL A 112 15.82 5.52 2.03
CA VAL A 112 16.85 6.55 1.92
C VAL A 112 17.13 7.22 3.25
N ILE A 113 16.09 7.56 4.02
CA ILE A 113 16.23 8.26 5.31
C ILE A 113 16.81 7.34 6.37
N LEU A 114 16.26 6.14 6.54
CA LEU A 114 16.74 5.16 7.53
C LEU A 114 18.15 4.68 7.20
N GLY A 115 18.40 4.32 5.93
CA GLY A 115 19.74 3.91 5.49
C GLY A 115 20.78 5.00 5.74
N SER A 116 20.46 6.27 5.47
CA SER A 116 21.36 7.40 5.77
C SER A 116 21.65 7.56 7.27
N LYS A 117 20.68 7.25 8.14
CA LYS A 117 20.93 7.25 9.60
C LYS A 117 21.83 6.08 9.99
N ALA A 118 21.59 4.90 9.39
CA ALA A 118 22.37 3.69 9.62
C ALA A 118 23.84 3.80 9.19
N GLU A 119 24.17 4.67 8.22
CA GLU A 119 25.57 4.99 7.86
C GLU A 119 26.36 5.57 9.05
N THR A 120 25.70 6.35 9.91
CA THR A 120 26.32 6.98 11.08
C THR A 120 26.10 6.19 12.38
N ASP A 121 25.00 5.44 12.46
CA ASP A 121 24.61 4.68 13.63
C ASP A 121 23.87 3.40 13.22
N LEU A 122 24.60 2.28 13.13
CA LEU A 122 24.01 0.98 12.81
C LEU A 122 23.00 0.49 13.86
N SER A 123 22.97 1.07 15.07
CA SER A 123 22.09 0.62 16.13
C SER A 123 20.60 0.87 15.83
N VAL A 124 20.30 1.80 14.92
CA VAL A 124 18.94 2.07 14.42
C VAL A 124 18.30 0.86 13.74
N LEU A 125 19.09 -0.17 13.39
CA LEU A 125 18.64 -1.40 12.75
C LEU A 125 18.53 -2.58 13.73
N ASN A 126 18.85 -2.42 15.02
CA ASN A 126 19.01 -3.57 15.94
C ASN A 126 17.71 -4.18 16.46
N ASN A 127 16.60 -3.44 16.41
CA ASN A 127 15.35 -3.83 17.06
C ASN A 127 14.20 -3.88 16.03
N PRO A 128 14.21 -4.83 15.08
CA PRO A 128 13.10 -5.01 14.17
C PRO A 128 11.86 -5.49 14.93
N THR A 129 10.71 -4.94 14.57
CA THR A 129 9.39 -5.21 15.18
C THR A 129 8.48 -6.05 14.30
N SER A 130 8.85 -6.25 13.03
CA SER A 130 8.11 -7.06 12.06
C SER A 130 9.06 -7.84 11.15
N GLU A 131 8.53 -8.85 10.44
CA GLU A 131 9.28 -9.58 9.41
C GLU A 131 9.73 -8.66 8.27
N GLU A 132 8.90 -7.69 7.91
CA GLU A 132 9.23 -6.66 6.93
C GLU A 132 10.43 -5.80 7.38
N GLU A 133 10.46 -5.37 8.65
CA GLU A 133 11.60 -4.62 9.20
C GLU A 133 12.87 -5.49 9.26
N VAL A 134 12.75 -6.79 9.54
CA VAL A 134 13.90 -7.71 9.46
C VAL A 134 14.50 -7.69 8.06
N CYS A 135 13.70 -7.84 7.02
CA CYS A 135 14.15 -7.81 5.63
C CYS A 135 14.73 -6.44 5.24
N LEU A 136 14.05 -5.33 5.60
CA LEU A 136 14.55 -3.97 5.37
C LEU A 136 15.92 -3.77 6.00
N PHE A 137 16.06 -4.10 7.29
CA PHE A 137 17.29 -3.86 8.03
C PHE A 137 18.43 -4.74 7.51
N ASN A 138 18.14 -5.97 7.10
CA ASN A 138 19.11 -6.85 6.47
C ASN A 138 19.56 -6.33 5.10
N ALA A 139 18.63 -5.84 4.27
CA ALA A 139 18.93 -5.21 3.00
C ALA A 139 19.82 -3.97 3.21
N ILE A 140 19.53 -3.15 4.24
CA ILE A 140 20.34 -1.98 4.56
C ILE A 140 21.76 -2.37 4.95
N ARG A 141 21.91 -3.32 5.88
CA ARG A 141 23.24 -3.82 6.30
C ARG A 141 24.04 -4.37 5.12
N LYS A 142 23.39 -5.16 4.26
CA LYS A 142 23.99 -5.75 3.06
C LYS A 142 24.52 -4.65 2.13
N LYS A 143 23.76 -3.57 1.92
CA LYS A 143 24.20 -2.45 1.07
C LYS A 143 25.37 -1.68 1.71
N LEU A 144 25.29 -1.38 3.00
CA LEU A 144 26.35 -0.65 3.73
C LEU A 144 27.68 -1.41 3.75
N ALA A 145 27.64 -2.74 3.81
CA ALA A 145 28.84 -3.57 3.74
C ALA A 145 29.60 -3.43 2.40
N VAL A 146 28.90 -3.09 1.32
CA VAL A 146 29.48 -2.93 -0.03
C VAL A 146 29.79 -1.47 -0.35
N SER A 147 28.91 -0.55 0.06
CA SER A 147 29.01 0.88 -0.25
C SER A 147 28.62 1.71 0.97
N PRO A 148 29.60 2.11 1.82
CA PRO A 148 29.32 2.75 3.12
C PRO A 148 28.59 4.10 3.05
N ASN A 149 28.72 4.86 1.96
CA ASN A 149 28.08 6.17 1.77
C ASN A 149 26.91 6.12 0.76
N TRP A 150 26.37 4.91 0.51
CA TRP A 150 25.40 4.72 -0.56
C TRP A 150 24.17 5.60 -0.36
N TYR A 151 23.56 5.61 0.82
CA TYR A 151 22.31 6.33 1.09
C TYR A 151 22.49 7.83 1.16
N SER A 152 23.54 8.33 1.84
CA SER A 152 23.75 9.78 1.95
C SER A 152 23.97 10.44 0.60
N GLU A 153 24.66 9.78 -0.34
CA GLU A 153 24.82 10.25 -1.72
C GLU A 153 23.46 10.37 -2.44
N ARG A 154 22.58 9.36 -2.32
CA ARG A 154 21.24 9.42 -2.95
C ARG A 154 20.38 10.47 -2.25
N LYS A 155 20.37 10.51 -0.93
CA LYS A 155 19.63 11.50 -0.13
C LYS A 155 19.97 12.93 -0.54
N ALA A 156 21.26 13.23 -0.75
CA ALA A 156 21.71 14.56 -1.14
C ALA A 156 21.30 14.95 -2.58
N ALA A 157 21.07 13.98 -3.46
CA ALA A 157 20.68 14.22 -4.84
C ALA A 157 19.16 14.44 -5.02
N ILE A 158 18.35 14.00 -4.06
CA ILE A 158 16.89 14.05 -4.13
C ILE A 158 16.42 15.49 -3.96
N ARG A 159 15.68 15.99 -4.96
CA ARG A 159 15.14 17.35 -5.00
C ARG A 159 13.74 17.45 -4.42
N GLY A 160 13.02 16.32 -4.31
CA GLY A 160 11.72 16.24 -3.69
C GLY A 160 11.06 14.88 -3.85
N VAL A 161 9.98 14.68 -3.11
CA VAL A 161 9.12 13.49 -3.16
C VAL A 161 7.67 13.89 -3.42
N THR A 162 6.94 13.08 -4.19
CA THR A 162 5.48 13.13 -4.29
C THR A 162 4.92 11.85 -3.67
N GLU A 163 4.08 11.98 -2.64
CA GLU A 163 3.53 10.84 -1.91
C GLU A 163 2.00 10.77 -2.08
N GLU A 164 1.53 9.59 -2.47
CA GLU A 164 0.16 9.38 -2.90
C GLU A 164 -0.80 8.94 -1.78
N THR A 165 -0.33 8.32 -0.70
CA THR A 165 -1.22 7.70 0.30
C THR A 165 -1.22 8.37 1.65
N THR A 166 -2.35 8.23 2.35
CA THR A 166 -2.50 8.72 3.73
C THR A 166 -1.39 8.23 4.65
N THR A 167 -1.00 6.96 4.51
CA THR A 167 0.04 6.34 5.34
C THR A 167 1.42 6.92 5.08
N GLY A 168 1.84 7.05 3.82
CA GLY A 168 3.10 7.70 3.49
C GLY A 168 3.11 9.19 3.86
N VAL A 169 1.98 9.89 3.66
CA VAL A 169 1.82 11.29 4.09
C VAL A 169 2.00 11.44 5.60
N HIS A 170 1.43 10.53 6.40
CA HIS A 170 1.65 10.54 7.85
C HIS A 170 3.13 10.35 8.21
N ARG A 171 3.85 9.46 7.52
CA ARG A 171 5.31 9.28 7.70
C ARG A 171 6.06 10.58 7.36
N LEU A 172 5.69 11.26 6.29
CA LEU A 172 6.29 12.56 5.90
C LEU A 172 6.04 13.65 6.95
N TYR A 173 4.83 13.77 7.48
CA TYR A 173 4.54 14.73 8.56
C TYR A 173 5.34 14.41 9.82
N GLN A 174 5.45 13.14 10.21
CA GLN A 174 6.29 12.73 11.34
C GLN A 174 7.76 13.09 11.13
N MET A 175 8.29 12.92 9.90
CA MET A 175 9.65 13.34 9.56
C MET A 175 9.79 14.87 9.60
N GLN A 176 8.80 15.61 9.10
CA GLN A 176 8.79 17.07 9.13
C GLN A 176 8.78 17.62 10.57
N GLU A 177 7.93 17.08 11.43
CA GLU A 177 7.83 17.47 12.85
C GLU A 177 9.13 17.22 13.62
N LYS A 178 9.85 16.14 13.28
CA LYS A 178 11.16 15.80 13.86
C LYS A 178 12.33 16.59 13.26
N GLY A 179 12.11 17.32 12.17
CA GLY A 179 13.17 17.99 11.42
C GLY A 179 14.04 17.04 10.58
N ASP A 180 13.55 15.82 10.33
CA ASP A 180 14.26 14.75 9.61
C ASP A 180 14.01 14.76 8.10
N LEU A 181 13.02 15.51 7.61
CA LEU A 181 12.65 15.58 6.18
C LEU A 181 13.60 16.53 5.42
N PRO A 182 14.53 16.03 4.57
CA PRO A 182 15.63 16.83 4.05
C PRO A 182 15.33 17.50 2.71
N PHE A 183 14.20 17.18 2.08
CA PHE A 183 13.76 17.70 0.79
C PHE A 183 12.25 18.00 0.81
N PRO A 184 11.74 18.88 -0.07
CA PRO A 184 10.32 19.18 -0.13
C PRO A 184 9.50 17.94 -0.49
N ALA A 185 8.33 17.83 0.13
CA ALA A 185 7.37 16.77 -0.14
C ALA A 185 6.03 17.35 -0.59
N ILE A 186 5.43 16.77 -1.63
CA ILE A 186 4.06 17.08 -2.06
C ILE A 186 3.16 15.95 -1.57
N ASN A 187 2.24 16.31 -0.69
CA ASN A 187 1.12 15.47 -0.29
C ASN A 187 0.10 15.44 -1.45
N VAL A 188 0.16 14.38 -2.26
CA VAL A 188 -0.79 14.17 -3.37
C VAL A 188 -2.11 13.62 -2.83
N ASN A 189 -2.07 12.81 -1.76
CA ASN A 189 -3.24 12.18 -1.16
C ASN A 189 -4.37 13.17 -0.87
N ASP A 190 -4.05 14.32 -0.28
CA ASP A 190 -5.03 15.31 0.20
C ASP A 190 -5.49 16.27 -0.89
N SER A 191 -5.03 16.08 -2.13
CA SER A 191 -5.73 16.66 -3.28
C SER A 191 -7.17 16.16 -3.28
N VAL A 192 -8.14 17.06 -3.46
CA VAL A 192 -9.56 16.71 -3.45
C VAL A 192 -9.88 15.65 -4.52
N THR A 193 -9.26 15.79 -5.69
CA THR A 193 -9.41 14.84 -6.81
C THR A 193 -8.73 13.50 -6.58
N LYS A 194 -7.93 13.35 -5.52
CA LYS A 194 -7.32 12.09 -5.10
C LYS A 194 -8.14 11.51 -3.95
N SER A 195 -8.08 12.10 -2.76
CA SER A 195 -8.77 11.60 -1.55
C SER A 195 -10.26 11.30 -1.76
N LYS A 196 -11.01 12.19 -2.42
CA LYS A 196 -12.46 12.00 -2.60
C LYS A 196 -12.85 11.15 -3.80
N PHE A 197 -11.89 10.72 -4.62
CA PHE A 197 -12.15 9.86 -5.77
C PHE A 197 -11.49 8.49 -5.60
N ASP A 198 -10.16 8.45 -5.52
CA ASP A 198 -9.39 7.22 -5.42
C ASP A 198 -9.74 6.46 -4.14
N ASN A 199 -9.56 7.09 -2.96
CA ASN A 199 -9.81 6.42 -1.69
C ASN A 199 -11.29 6.03 -1.54
N LEU A 200 -12.23 6.87 -2.02
CA LEU A 200 -13.67 6.64 -1.86
C LEU A 200 -14.25 5.74 -2.96
N TYR A 201 -14.32 6.25 -4.20
CA TYR A 201 -14.94 5.54 -5.31
C TYR A 201 -14.07 4.37 -5.78
N GLY A 202 -12.75 4.52 -5.71
CA GLY A 202 -11.86 3.45 -6.12
C GLY A 202 -11.97 2.22 -5.22
N CYS A 203 -12.04 2.42 -3.91
CA CYS A 203 -12.28 1.32 -2.96
C CYS A 203 -13.72 0.77 -3.07
N ARG A 204 -14.71 1.60 -3.39
CA ARG A 204 -16.09 1.14 -3.61
C ARG A 204 -16.20 0.11 -4.74
N GLU A 205 -15.44 0.31 -5.81
CA GLU A 205 -15.45 -0.60 -6.96
C GLU A 205 -14.53 -1.81 -6.75
N SER A 206 -13.33 -1.61 -6.18
CA SER A 206 -12.30 -2.65 -6.12
C SER A 206 -12.42 -3.62 -4.94
N LEU A 207 -13.00 -3.20 -3.81
CA LEU A 207 -13.15 -4.07 -2.63
C LEU A 207 -13.88 -5.37 -2.97
N LEU A 208 -15.07 -5.23 -3.56
CA LEU A 208 -15.91 -6.38 -3.85
C LEU A 208 -15.35 -7.23 -4.99
N ASP A 209 -14.65 -6.61 -5.94
CA ASP A 209 -13.94 -7.34 -7.00
C ASP A 209 -12.91 -8.29 -6.38
N GLY A 210 -12.06 -7.78 -5.48
CA GLY A 210 -11.05 -8.61 -4.83
C GLY A 210 -11.64 -9.71 -3.95
N ILE A 211 -12.65 -9.40 -3.11
CA ILE A 211 -13.34 -10.41 -2.28
C ILE A 211 -13.96 -11.50 -3.16
N LYS A 212 -14.61 -11.11 -4.26
CA LYS A 212 -15.25 -12.06 -5.18
C LYS A 212 -14.23 -12.93 -5.92
N ARG A 213 -13.15 -12.35 -6.46
CA ARG A 213 -12.08 -13.14 -7.09
C ARG A 213 -11.44 -14.12 -6.12
N ALA A 214 -11.33 -13.76 -4.84
CA ALA A 214 -10.76 -14.61 -3.80
C ALA A 214 -11.71 -15.74 -3.38
N THR A 215 -13.01 -15.46 -3.22
CA THR A 215 -13.91 -16.35 -2.46
C THR A 215 -15.20 -16.75 -3.19
N ASP A 216 -15.55 -16.07 -4.28
CA ASP A 216 -16.82 -16.21 -5.00
C ASP A 216 -18.06 -16.07 -4.10
N VAL A 217 -17.90 -15.46 -2.92
CA VAL A 217 -18.93 -15.44 -1.88
C VAL A 217 -20.13 -14.57 -2.28
N MET A 218 -21.33 -15.05 -1.93
CA MET A 218 -22.54 -14.24 -1.97
C MET A 218 -22.47 -13.14 -0.91
N ILE A 219 -22.70 -11.88 -1.31
CA ILE A 219 -22.65 -10.70 -0.42
C ILE A 219 -24.02 -10.42 0.20
N ALA A 220 -25.10 -10.53 -0.58
CA ALA A 220 -26.42 -10.17 -0.09
C ALA A 220 -26.84 -11.05 1.10
N GLY A 221 -27.41 -10.42 2.13
CA GLY A 221 -27.84 -11.07 3.36
C GLY A 221 -26.72 -11.36 4.38
N LYS A 222 -25.44 -11.11 4.06
CA LYS A 222 -24.34 -11.23 5.02
C LYS A 222 -24.18 -10.00 5.90
N ILE A 223 -23.64 -10.19 7.09
CA ILE A 223 -23.15 -9.11 7.96
C ILE A 223 -21.71 -8.80 7.55
N CYS A 224 -21.50 -7.63 6.96
CA CYS A 224 -20.18 -7.16 6.53
C CYS A 224 -19.73 -6.03 7.47
N VAL A 225 -18.63 -6.21 8.17
CA VAL A 225 -18.09 -5.29 9.16
C VAL A 225 -16.94 -4.51 8.54
N VAL A 226 -17.08 -3.19 8.45
CA VAL A 226 -16.07 -2.26 7.96
C VAL A 226 -15.41 -1.59 9.16
N LEU A 227 -14.12 -1.85 9.36
CA LEU A 227 -13.37 -1.28 10.48
C LEU A 227 -12.69 0.00 10.01
N GLY A 228 -13.15 1.15 10.51
CA GLY A 228 -12.79 2.47 10.01
C GLY A 228 -13.83 3.03 9.03
N TYR A 229 -14.09 4.32 9.11
CA TYR A 229 -15.06 5.04 8.29
C TYR A 229 -14.51 6.37 7.77
N GLY A 230 -13.21 6.41 7.47
CA GLY A 230 -12.58 7.41 6.62
C GLY A 230 -13.04 7.31 5.16
N ASP A 231 -12.31 7.92 4.22
CA ASP A 231 -12.70 7.88 2.80
C ASP A 231 -12.74 6.45 2.23
N VAL A 232 -11.76 5.61 2.59
CA VAL A 232 -11.74 4.17 2.23
C VAL A 232 -12.92 3.43 2.83
N GLY A 233 -13.14 3.55 4.14
CA GLY A 233 -14.24 2.89 4.86
C GLY A 233 -15.61 3.28 4.33
N LYS A 234 -15.82 4.56 3.98
CA LYS A 234 -17.04 5.04 3.32
C LYS A 234 -17.28 4.33 1.98
N GLY A 235 -16.24 4.18 1.16
CA GLY A 235 -16.34 3.48 -0.12
C GLY A 235 -16.70 2.00 0.06
N CYS A 236 -16.02 1.35 0.99
CA CYS A 236 -16.24 -0.04 1.36
C CYS A 236 -17.67 -0.30 1.85
N ALA A 237 -18.17 0.56 2.74
CA ALA A 237 -19.51 0.45 3.29
C ALA A 237 -20.59 0.64 2.20
N GLN A 238 -20.41 1.62 1.31
CA GLN A 238 -21.29 1.83 0.15
C GLN A 238 -21.32 0.60 -0.77
N ALA A 239 -20.16 -0.02 -1.03
CA ALA A 239 -20.07 -1.21 -1.88
C ALA A 239 -20.87 -2.38 -1.28
N PHE A 240 -20.62 -2.71 -0.01
CA PHE A 240 -21.34 -3.78 0.68
C PHE A 240 -22.86 -3.54 0.70
N ARG A 241 -23.28 -2.33 1.05
CA ARG A 241 -24.71 -1.97 1.09
C ARG A 241 -25.36 -2.09 -0.29
N GLY A 242 -24.67 -1.60 -1.33
CA GLY A 242 -25.14 -1.66 -2.72
C GLY A 242 -25.36 -3.10 -3.21
N MET A 243 -24.68 -4.08 -2.60
CA MET A 243 -24.81 -5.51 -2.89
C MET A 243 -25.68 -6.27 -1.89
N GLY A 244 -26.47 -5.56 -1.09
CA GLY A 244 -27.48 -6.13 -0.19
C GLY A 244 -26.93 -6.72 1.11
N ALA A 245 -25.71 -6.38 1.51
CA ALA A 245 -25.19 -6.74 2.82
C ALA A 245 -25.83 -5.89 3.94
N THR A 246 -25.89 -6.48 5.14
CA THR A 246 -26.09 -5.71 6.37
C THR A 246 -24.71 -5.17 6.80
N THR A 247 -24.45 -3.90 6.50
CA THR A 247 -23.14 -3.29 6.78
C THR A 247 -23.08 -2.71 8.20
N TRP A 248 -22.09 -3.14 8.97
CA TRP A 248 -21.73 -2.59 10.28
C TRP A 248 -20.40 -1.83 10.17
N VAL A 249 -20.20 -0.87 11.06
CA VAL A 249 -19.00 -0.02 11.07
C VAL A 249 -18.41 0.00 12.48
N THR A 250 -17.08 -0.03 12.59
CA THR A 250 -16.37 0.32 13.84
C THR A 250 -15.65 1.65 13.62
N GLU A 251 -15.67 2.54 14.61
CA GLU A 251 -14.97 3.83 14.53
C GLU A 251 -14.51 4.31 15.90
N ILE A 252 -13.37 4.98 15.91
CA ILE A 252 -12.82 5.69 17.08
C ILE A 252 -13.12 7.18 17.02
N ASP A 253 -13.30 7.74 15.81
CA ASP A 253 -13.64 9.15 15.63
C ASP A 253 -15.17 9.33 15.73
N PRO A 254 -15.68 10.11 16.71
CA PRO A 254 -17.12 10.30 16.88
C PRO A 254 -17.81 11.00 15.70
N ILE A 255 -17.08 11.82 14.93
CA ILE A 255 -17.61 12.49 13.73
C ILE A 255 -17.81 11.45 12.63
N CYS A 256 -16.81 10.59 12.38
CA CYS A 256 -16.92 9.53 11.38
C CYS A 256 -17.97 8.49 11.79
N ALA A 257 -18.03 8.12 13.07
CA ALA A 257 -19.08 7.25 13.61
C ALA A 257 -20.48 7.85 13.39
N LEU A 258 -20.67 9.14 13.69
CA LEU A 258 -21.96 9.80 13.48
C LEU A 258 -22.35 9.83 12.00
N GLN A 259 -21.39 10.08 11.10
CA GLN A 259 -21.63 9.98 9.66
C GLN A 259 -22.10 8.57 9.26
N ALA A 260 -21.45 7.52 9.75
CA ALA A 260 -21.87 6.13 9.47
C ALA A 260 -23.30 5.86 9.96
N ALA A 261 -23.63 6.31 11.17
CA ALA A 261 -24.97 6.16 11.73
C ALA A 261 -26.03 6.91 10.90
N MET A 262 -25.73 8.11 10.39
CA MET A 262 -26.65 8.89 9.55
C MET A 262 -26.90 8.25 8.19
N GLU A 263 -25.94 7.50 7.66
CA GLU A 263 -26.13 6.67 6.47
C GLU A 263 -26.91 5.37 6.77
N GLY A 264 -27.25 5.10 8.03
CA GLY A 264 -28.01 3.93 8.46
C GLY A 264 -27.17 2.68 8.72
N TYR A 265 -25.85 2.82 8.87
CA TYR A 265 -24.99 1.73 9.33
C TYR A 265 -25.03 1.61 10.85
N ARG A 266 -25.00 0.39 11.37
CA ARG A 266 -24.82 0.19 12.82
C ARG A 266 -23.36 0.43 13.18
N VAL A 267 -23.11 1.37 14.09
CA VAL A 267 -21.79 1.56 14.69
C VAL A 267 -21.67 0.62 15.89
N VAL A 268 -20.64 -0.22 15.91
CA VAL A 268 -20.45 -1.31 16.88
C VAL A 268 -19.00 -1.40 17.35
N ASN A 269 -18.78 -2.07 18.47
CA ASN A 269 -17.43 -2.45 18.91
C ASN A 269 -16.98 -3.74 18.21
N MET A 270 -15.68 -3.86 17.94
CA MET A 270 -15.15 -5.06 17.29
C MET A 270 -15.32 -6.32 18.15
N ASP A 271 -15.20 -6.19 19.47
CA ASP A 271 -15.43 -7.27 20.46
C ASP A 271 -16.83 -7.89 20.37
N GLU A 272 -17.83 -7.09 19.95
CA GLU A 272 -19.20 -7.56 19.75
C GLU A 272 -19.41 -8.07 18.32
N ALA A 273 -18.77 -7.43 17.35
CA ALA A 273 -18.94 -7.72 15.94
C ALA A 273 -18.26 -9.02 15.51
N CYS A 274 -17.13 -9.40 16.13
CA CYS A 274 -16.31 -10.55 15.74
C CYS A 274 -17.12 -11.86 15.73
N ALA A 275 -17.99 -12.09 16.72
CA ALA A 275 -18.81 -13.31 16.80
C ALA A 275 -20.01 -13.33 15.83
N LEU A 276 -20.35 -12.18 15.24
CA LEU A 276 -21.59 -12.00 14.46
C LEU A 276 -21.33 -11.69 12.98
N GLY A 277 -20.18 -11.11 12.63
CA GLY A 277 -19.82 -10.78 11.26
C GLY A 277 -19.51 -12.01 10.40
N ASP A 278 -19.81 -11.91 9.12
CA ASP A 278 -19.46 -12.92 8.12
C ASP A 278 -18.24 -12.48 7.28
N ILE A 279 -18.11 -11.18 7.02
CA ILE A 279 -16.99 -10.57 6.29
C ILE A 279 -16.46 -9.38 7.08
N PHE A 280 -15.15 -9.30 7.27
CA PHE A 280 -14.47 -8.22 7.98
C PHE A 280 -13.45 -7.56 7.06
N VAL A 281 -13.53 -6.23 6.93
CA VAL A 281 -12.56 -5.43 6.18
C VAL A 281 -11.96 -4.33 7.05
N THR A 282 -10.64 -4.30 7.17
CA THR A 282 -9.93 -3.21 7.84
C THR A 282 -9.59 -2.08 6.86
N THR A 283 -9.82 -0.83 7.27
CA THR A 283 -9.72 0.39 6.44
C THR A 283 -9.12 1.58 7.20
N THR A 284 -8.40 1.32 8.29
CA THR A 284 -8.06 2.33 9.30
C THR A 284 -6.71 3.00 9.08
N GLY A 285 -5.75 2.32 8.44
CA GLY A 285 -4.34 2.70 8.46
C GLY A 285 -3.67 2.60 9.84
N ASN A 286 -4.26 1.85 10.78
CA ASN A 286 -3.80 1.69 12.15
C ASN A 286 -3.18 0.30 12.39
N TYR A 287 -2.96 -0.08 13.64
CA TYR A 287 -2.26 -1.31 14.02
C TYR A 287 -3.16 -2.21 14.87
N HIS A 288 -3.17 -3.51 14.57
CA HIS A 288 -3.87 -4.55 15.34
C HIS A 288 -5.36 -4.24 15.57
N VAL A 289 -6.03 -3.80 14.50
CA VAL A 289 -7.48 -3.54 14.50
C VAL A 289 -8.25 -4.86 14.63
N ILE A 290 -7.76 -5.91 13.96
CA ILE A 290 -8.22 -7.29 14.17
C ILE A 290 -7.09 -8.06 14.85
N THR A 291 -7.32 -8.46 16.10
CA THR A 291 -6.38 -9.23 16.92
C THR A 291 -6.62 -10.73 16.80
N HIS A 292 -5.69 -11.53 17.34
CA HIS A 292 -5.89 -12.97 17.55
C HIS A 292 -7.25 -13.31 18.16
N ASP A 293 -7.60 -12.65 19.27
CA ASP A 293 -8.80 -12.97 20.06
C ASP A 293 -10.08 -12.63 19.28
N HIS A 294 -10.05 -11.58 18.46
CA HIS A 294 -11.16 -11.31 17.53
C HIS A 294 -11.33 -12.46 16.54
N MET A 295 -10.25 -12.92 15.92
CA MET A 295 -10.29 -14.01 14.92
C MET A 295 -10.70 -15.34 15.55
N ALA A 296 -10.29 -15.60 16.80
CA ALA A 296 -10.68 -16.79 17.55
C ALA A 296 -12.17 -16.82 17.90
N ALA A 297 -12.80 -15.65 18.02
CA ALA A 297 -14.23 -15.51 18.28
C ALA A 297 -15.09 -15.51 17.00
N MET A 298 -14.47 -15.45 15.81
CA MET A 298 -15.20 -15.44 14.54
C MET A 298 -15.93 -16.75 14.25
N LYS A 299 -16.96 -16.66 13.40
CA LYS A 299 -17.66 -17.84 12.89
C LYS A 299 -16.72 -18.65 12.00
N ASP A 300 -17.01 -19.95 11.89
CA ASP A 300 -16.39 -20.78 10.87
C ASP A 300 -16.68 -20.20 9.47
N GLN A 301 -15.64 -20.21 8.62
CA GLN A 301 -15.66 -19.64 7.27
C GLN A 301 -15.94 -18.13 7.20
N SER A 302 -15.76 -17.37 8.29
CA SER A 302 -15.70 -15.91 8.18
C SER A 302 -14.59 -15.49 7.20
N ILE A 303 -14.79 -14.37 6.50
CA ILE A 303 -13.79 -13.82 5.58
C ILE A 303 -13.15 -12.61 6.24
N VAL A 304 -11.82 -12.58 6.31
CA VAL A 304 -11.07 -11.43 6.83
C VAL A 304 -10.15 -10.90 5.73
N CYS A 305 -10.23 -9.60 5.47
CA CYS A 305 -9.36 -8.91 4.54
C CYS A 305 -8.98 -7.51 5.04
N ASN A 306 -7.94 -6.95 4.43
CA ASN A 306 -7.47 -5.59 4.65
C ASN A 306 -7.41 -4.87 3.31
N ILE A 307 -7.86 -3.62 3.28
CA ILE A 307 -7.71 -2.71 2.14
C ILE A 307 -7.06 -1.37 2.58
N GLY A 308 -6.53 -1.33 3.80
CA GLY A 308 -5.52 -0.36 4.20
C GLY A 308 -4.18 -0.58 3.49
N HIS A 309 -3.19 0.24 3.82
CA HIS A 309 -1.89 0.20 3.15
C HIS A 309 -0.98 -0.92 3.69
N PHE A 310 -0.84 -1.06 5.00
CA PHE A 310 0.00 -2.10 5.64
C PHE A 310 -0.82 -3.29 6.16
N ASP A 311 -0.18 -4.46 6.26
CA ASP A 311 -0.83 -5.73 6.66
C ASP A 311 -1.01 -5.90 8.16
N ASN A 312 -0.34 -5.08 8.94
CA ASN A 312 -0.43 -5.03 10.39
C ASN A 312 -1.74 -4.44 10.95
N GLU A 313 -2.71 -4.07 10.11
CA GLU A 313 -4.09 -3.87 10.57
C GLU A 313 -4.70 -5.17 11.12
N ILE A 314 -4.22 -6.32 10.64
CA ILE A 314 -4.60 -7.66 11.11
C ILE A 314 -3.37 -8.32 11.72
N ASP A 315 -3.51 -8.88 12.93
CA ASP A 315 -2.46 -9.62 13.59
C ASP A 315 -2.28 -11.03 12.97
N VAL A 316 -1.79 -11.08 11.72
CA VAL A 316 -1.54 -12.35 11.01
C VAL A 316 -0.37 -13.11 11.65
N ALA A 317 0.57 -12.40 12.29
CA ALA A 317 1.72 -13.02 12.95
C ALA A 317 1.28 -13.96 14.09
N SER A 318 0.25 -13.59 14.86
CA SER A 318 -0.34 -14.44 15.89
C SER A 318 -0.91 -15.76 15.39
N LEU A 319 -1.15 -15.88 14.07
CA LEU A 319 -1.73 -17.07 13.45
C LEU A 319 -0.68 -18.06 12.92
N LYS A 320 0.62 -17.78 13.08
CA LYS A 320 1.70 -18.57 12.49
C LYS A 320 1.74 -20.04 12.95
N ASP A 321 1.30 -20.29 14.18
CA ASP A 321 1.32 -21.63 14.78
C ASP A 321 0.09 -22.50 14.45
N TYR A 322 -0.90 -21.93 13.74
CA TYR A 322 -2.05 -22.68 13.24
C TYR A 322 -1.71 -23.40 11.93
N GLU A 323 -2.44 -24.47 11.60
CA GLU A 323 -2.27 -25.08 10.28
C GLU A 323 -2.98 -24.23 9.22
N TRP A 324 -2.31 -24.03 8.09
CA TRP A 324 -2.82 -23.27 6.97
C TRP A 324 -2.96 -24.16 5.74
N ASP A 325 -4.15 -24.15 5.16
CA ASP A 325 -4.47 -24.76 3.88
C ASP A 325 -4.57 -23.67 2.80
N ASN A 326 -3.64 -23.69 1.85
CA ASN A 326 -3.63 -22.74 0.74
C ASN A 326 -4.64 -23.18 -0.33
N VAL A 327 -5.76 -22.46 -0.41
CA VAL A 327 -6.85 -22.75 -1.35
C VAL A 327 -6.43 -22.39 -2.78
N LYS A 328 -5.86 -21.20 -2.96
CA LYS A 328 -5.30 -20.66 -4.23
C LYS A 328 -4.42 -19.45 -3.90
N PRO A 329 -3.62 -18.92 -4.85
CA PRO A 329 -2.81 -17.73 -4.59
C PRO A 329 -3.61 -16.61 -3.92
N GLN A 330 -3.08 -16.07 -2.81
CA GLN A 330 -3.68 -15.02 -1.96
C GLN A 330 -4.98 -15.40 -1.22
N SER A 331 -5.35 -16.69 -1.20
CA SER A 331 -6.49 -17.21 -0.43
C SER A 331 -6.08 -18.42 0.38
N THR A 332 -6.13 -18.26 1.71
CA THR A 332 -5.70 -19.30 2.65
C THR A 332 -6.79 -19.52 3.70
N ARG A 333 -6.90 -20.76 4.17
CA ARG A 333 -7.82 -21.18 5.23
C ARG A 333 -7.00 -21.66 6.43
N SER A 334 -7.32 -21.20 7.63
CA SER A 334 -6.76 -21.75 8.87
C SER A 334 -7.57 -22.96 9.33
N SER A 335 -6.94 -23.97 9.95
CA SER A 335 -7.59 -25.24 10.33
C SER A 335 -8.41 -25.19 11.61
N SER A 336 -8.26 -24.15 12.43
CA SER A 336 -9.20 -23.86 13.51
C SER A 336 -10.54 -23.38 12.91
N ARG A 337 -11.63 -23.32 13.69
CA ARG A 337 -12.91 -22.68 13.28
C ARG A 337 -12.77 -21.17 12.98
N MET A 338 -11.56 -20.70 12.73
CA MET A 338 -11.18 -19.33 12.46
C MET A 338 -11.26 -19.06 10.97
N ALA A 339 -11.66 -17.83 10.68
CA ALA A 339 -11.86 -17.26 9.36
C ALA A 339 -10.87 -17.71 8.26
N SER A 340 -11.37 -17.84 7.03
CA SER A 340 -10.51 -17.77 5.85
C SER A 340 -9.96 -16.34 5.76
N ALA A 341 -8.68 -16.15 6.07
CA ALA A 341 -7.99 -14.90 5.81
C ALA A 341 -7.66 -14.84 4.30
N SER A 342 -8.55 -14.22 3.53
CA SER A 342 -8.26 -13.88 2.14
C SER A 342 -7.57 -12.52 2.12
N ARG A 343 -6.26 -12.53 1.86
CA ARG A 343 -5.43 -11.33 1.70
C ARG A 343 -5.87 -10.58 0.41
N CYS A 344 -6.86 -9.70 0.53
CA CYS A 344 -7.44 -8.95 -0.58
C CYS A 344 -6.64 -7.66 -0.88
N TRP A 345 -5.40 -7.80 -1.35
CA TRP A 345 -4.47 -6.68 -1.65
C TRP A 345 -4.66 -6.06 -3.03
N GLN A 346 -5.89 -5.73 -3.40
CA GLN A 346 -6.13 -4.93 -4.59
C GLN A 346 -6.91 -3.69 -4.20
N LYS A 347 -6.20 -2.69 -3.65
CA LYS A 347 -6.54 -1.33 -4.06
C LYS A 347 -6.28 -1.30 -5.56
N ALA A 348 -7.34 -1.28 -6.35
CA ALA A 348 -7.16 -0.93 -7.76
C ALA A 348 -6.67 0.51 -7.76
N ALA A 349 -5.39 0.73 -8.10
CA ALA A 349 -4.98 2.00 -8.65
C ALA A 349 -5.82 2.20 -9.94
N TRP A 350 -6.55 3.31 -10.05
CA TRP A 350 -7.47 3.61 -11.17
C TRP A 350 -6.81 4.38 -12.30
#